data_AF-A0A089L770-F1
#
_entry.id   AF-A0A089L770-F1
#
_cell.length_a   1.000
_cell.length_b   1.000
_cell.length_c   1.000
_cell.angle_alpha   90.00
_cell.angle_beta   90.00
_cell.angle_gamma   90.00
#
_symmetry.space_group_name_H-M   'P 1'
#
loop_
_entity.id
_entity.type
_entity.pdbx_description
1 polymer ?
#
loop_
_entity_poly.entity_id
_entity_poly.type
_entity_poly.pdbx_seq_one_letter_code
_entity_poly.pdbx_strand_id
1 'polypeptide(L)'
;MKLSVGTNFDDRLPLLLKDSHVDVFYGKLSSDLVGGGRPTFALPTIDRTRVEEHVKLLHAYGFKFNYLLNATCLDNLETTKEFHYRLRELLEWIGTLQPEYVTVSLPMLVDMVRTALPDVKISLSTFANVNTLRQAHYFEERGVSEITLPESRNRDFSFLESLRKSTSCDYQLIATNDCLLDCPMRQNHANFQSHASQCNHVTDGFALDYYMLRCTERKLQHPEELLKSQWIRPEDMHIYEELGYHKFKLTERMKTTEKIADTALAYSGRSYQGNLLSLLNSRMAEADFEMPNFSKNIKEDFAPSEKMRQVYSLLFSFQANIDNESLEGFLEGFRAKRCDRMDCDKCGYCAEWASRTVQVAKPGGAVLREFEELFAALASGTFFESAAGAPVTWTAEGQSLYEGVVGRKPEFIRDMASTEIRKKAEELAAANGTGQVSRYDVAKANVLCTPADFRMFALMDLRSLGFDTAELDAEEAVG
;
A
#
# COMPACT_ATOMS: atom_id res chain seq x y z
N MET A 1 15.16 8.69 -23.36
CA MET A 1 14.58 8.45 -22.03
C MET A 1 13.16 9.00 -21.89
N LYS A 2 12.28 8.26 -21.20
CA LYS A 2 10.93 8.67 -20.74
C LYS A 2 10.71 8.16 -19.32
N LEU A 3 10.18 9.00 -18.44
CA LEU A 3 9.88 8.61 -17.06
C LEU A 3 8.37 8.40 -16.86
N SER A 4 8.05 7.41 -16.05
CA SER A 4 6.70 7.09 -15.58
C SER A 4 6.66 7.28 -14.07
N VAL A 5 5.92 8.29 -13.63
CA VAL A 5 5.98 8.80 -12.26
C VAL A 5 4.64 8.61 -11.56
N GLY A 6 4.69 8.18 -10.32
CA GLY A 6 3.50 8.07 -9.49
C GLY A 6 2.95 9.45 -9.13
N THR A 7 1.63 9.63 -9.22
CA THR A 7 0.98 10.84 -8.66
C THR A 7 0.47 10.60 -7.25
N ASN A 8 0.68 11.58 -6.37
CA ASN A 8 0.00 11.72 -5.07
C ASN A 8 -1.27 12.58 -5.20
N PHE A 9 -1.69 12.93 -6.43
CA PHE A 9 -2.81 13.82 -6.74
C PHE A 9 -2.68 15.20 -6.10
N ASP A 10 -1.46 15.73 -5.98
CA ASP A 10 -1.20 17.15 -5.75
C ASP A 10 -0.95 17.84 -7.10
N ASP A 11 -1.68 18.90 -7.38
CA ASP A 11 -1.55 19.66 -8.63
C ASP A 11 -0.20 20.38 -8.75
N ARG A 12 0.53 20.61 -7.66
CA ARG A 12 1.90 21.17 -7.70
C ARG A 12 2.88 20.24 -8.42
N LEU A 13 2.67 18.93 -8.36
CA LEU A 13 3.59 17.93 -8.91
C LEU A 13 3.81 18.08 -10.43
N PRO A 14 2.78 18.12 -11.30
CA PRO A 14 2.99 18.34 -12.73
C PRO A 14 3.61 19.70 -13.05
N LEU A 15 3.35 20.75 -12.25
CA LEU A 15 3.99 22.06 -12.44
C LEU A 15 5.50 21.99 -12.22
N LEU A 16 5.94 21.26 -11.20
CA LEU A 16 7.37 21.06 -10.89
C LEU A 16 8.09 20.21 -11.96
N LEU A 17 7.35 19.40 -12.70
CA LEU A 17 7.91 18.39 -13.61
C LEU A 17 7.69 18.69 -15.10
N LYS A 18 7.02 19.79 -15.46
CA LYS A 18 6.69 20.14 -16.87
C LYS A 18 7.90 20.24 -17.81
N ASP A 19 9.06 20.63 -17.27
CA ASP A 19 10.30 20.80 -18.04
C ASP A 19 11.26 19.59 -17.87
N SER A 20 10.74 18.46 -17.36
CA SER A 20 11.50 17.23 -17.09
C SER A 20 11.29 16.17 -18.16
N HIS A 21 11.89 14.98 -17.99
CA HIS A 21 11.69 13.83 -18.88
C HIS A 21 10.49 12.95 -18.53
N VAL A 22 9.59 13.43 -17.66
CA VAL A 22 8.34 12.73 -17.31
C VAL A 22 7.39 12.75 -18.50
N ASP A 23 6.99 11.54 -18.94
CA ASP A 23 6.07 11.34 -20.07
C ASP A 23 4.67 10.95 -19.59
N VAL A 24 4.59 10.19 -18.50
CA VAL A 24 3.33 9.64 -17.98
C VAL A 24 3.27 9.73 -16.47
N PHE A 25 2.14 10.19 -15.95
CA PHE A 25 1.77 10.02 -14.55
C PHE A 25 0.86 8.82 -14.40
N TYR A 26 1.04 8.05 -13.32
CA TYR A 26 0.16 6.92 -13.04
C TYR A 26 -0.43 6.98 -11.63
N GLY A 27 -1.70 6.60 -11.53
CA GLY A 27 -2.50 6.77 -10.32
C GLY A 27 -3.77 5.92 -10.35
N LYS A 28 -4.48 5.88 -9.23
CA LYS A 28 -5.81 5.29 -9.12
C LYS A 28 -6.54 5.85 -7.90
N LEU A 29 -7.83 5.59 -7.77
CA LEU A 29 -8.59 5.88 -6.55
C LEU A 29 -7.94 5.25 -5.31
N SER A 30 -8.15 5.86 -4.14
CA SER A 30 -7.64 5.33 -2.86
C SER A 30 -8.12 3.91 -2.59
N SER A 31 -9.36 3.60 -3.01
CA SER A 31 -9.92 2.26 -3.05
C SER A 31 -10.86 2.12 -4.26
N ASP A 32 -10.81 0.97 -4.92
CA ASP A 32 -11.74 0.62 -6.01
C ASP A 32 -12.04 -0.89 -6.02
N LEU A 33 -12.84 -1.33 -6.98
CA LEU A 33 -13.29 -2.72 -7.11
C LEU A 33 -12.15 -3.73 -7.26
N VAL A 34 -11.05 -3.34 -7.90
CA VAL A 34 -9.96 -4.24 -8.26
C VAL A 34 -8.91 -4.30 -7.17
N GLY A 35 -8.57 -3.16 -6.54
CA GLY A 35 -7.40 -3.06 -5.66
C GLY A 35 -6.10 -2.85 -6.45
N GLY A 36 -4.96 -2.82 -5.76
CA GLY A 36 -3.67 -2.50 -6.38
C GLY A 36 -2.48 -2.64 -5.44
N GLY A 37 -1.32 -2.13 -5.87
CA GLY A 37 -0.04 -2.35 -5.16
C GLY A 37 0.27 -1.47 -3.96
N ARG A 38 -0.73 -0.84 -3.32
CA ARG A 38 -0.55 -0.04 -2.10
C ARG A 38 -1.84 -0.11 -1.26
N PRO A 39 -1.77 -0.27 0.06
CA PRO A 39 -2.95 -0.32 0.92
C PRO A 39 -3.64 1.06 1.00
N THR A 40 -4.96 1.08 1.16
CA THR A 40 -5.77 2.32 1.14
C THR A 40 -5.28 3.36 2.15
N PHE A 41 -4.93 2.94 3.37
CA PHE A 41 -4.53 3.86 4.44
C PHE A 41 -3.24 4.63 4.13
N ALA A 42 -2.38 4.11 3.26
CA ALA A 42 -1.10 4.73 2.90
C ALA A 42 -1.18 5.60 1.64
N LEU A 43 -2.36 5.72 1.03
CA LEU A 43 -2.60 6.56 -0.14
C LEU A 43 -3.30 7.86 0.25
N PRO A 44 -3.10 8.94 -0.52
CA PRO A 44 -3.94 10.14 -0.44
C PRO A 44 -5.42 9.76 -0.53
N THR A 45 -6.25 10.39 0.30
CA THR A 45 -7.72 10.20 0.25
C THR A 45 -8.27 11.06 -0.87
N ILE A 46 -8.73 10.41 -1.94
CA ILE A 46 -9.22 11.05 -3.15
C ILE A 46 -10.52 10.39 -3.64
N ASP A 47 -11.36 11.17 -4.30
CA ASP A 47 -12.57 10.72 -4.96
C ASP A 47 -12.46 10.83 -6.49
N ARG A 48 -13.54 10.50 -7.19
CA ARG A 48 -13.58 10.56 -8.66
C ARG A 48 -13.38 11.97 -9.19
N THR A 49 -14.00 12.97 -8.56
CA THR A 49 -13.91 14.39 -8.95
C THR A 49 -12.46 14.84 -8.91
N ARG A 50 -11.75 14.55 -7.82
CA ARG A 50 -10.33 14.92 -7.68
C ARG A 50 -9.44 14.26 -8.73
N VAL A 51 -9.71 12.98 -9.06
CA VAL A 51 -9.01 12.28 -10.16
C VAL A 51 -9.27 12.97 -11.49
N GLU A 52 -10.52 13.27 -11.81
CA GLU A 52 -10.91 13.92 -13.07
C GLU A 52 -10.24 15.30 -13.25
N GLU A 53 -10.24 16.12 -12.21
CA GLU A 53 -9.59 17.44 -12.20
C GLU A 53 -8.08 17.32 -12.40
N HIS A 54 -7.44 16.40 -11.67
CA HIS A 54 -6.00 16.19 -11.77
C HIS A 54 -5.61 15.68 -13.16
N VAL A 55 -6.34 14.71 -13.73
CA VAL A 55 -6.06 14.18 -15.07
C VAL A 55 -6.24 15.25 -16.15
N LYS A 56 -7.28 16.10 -16.04
CA LYS A 56 -7.43 17.26 -16.94
C LYS A 56 -6.23 18.19 -16.87
N LEU A 57 -5.71 18.45 -15.67
CA LEU A 57 -4.50 19.26 -15.49
C LEU A 57 -3.27 18.61 -16.12
N LEU A 58 -3.09 17.30 -15.93
CA LEU A 58 -1.99 16.55 -16.54
C LEU A 58 -2.00 16.69 -18.06
N HIS A 59 -3.16 16.48 -18.69
CA HIS A 59 -3.32 16.62 -20.14
C HIS A 59 -3.09 18.07 -20.61
N ALA A 60 -3.51 19.08 -19.82
CA ALA A 60 -3.26 20.48 -20.13
C ALA A 60 -1.76 20.84 -20.16
N TYR A 61 -0.94 20.14 -19.38
CA TYR A 61 0.52 20.24 -19.42
C TYR A 61 1.18 19.29 -20.43
N GLY A 62 0.40 18.51 -21.19
CA GLY A 62 0.90 17.58 -22.21
C GLY A 62 1.41 16.25 -21.66
N PHE A 63 1.15 15.96 -20.37
CA PHE A 63 1.47 14.65 -19.79
C PHE A 63 0.41 13.62 -20.13
N LYS A 64 0.83 12.36 -20.21
CA LYS A 64 -0.07 11.21 -20.31
C LYS A 64 -0.53 10.75 -18.92
N PHE A 65 -1.64 10.05 -18.88
CA PHE A 65 -2.16 9.40 -17.69
C PHE A 65 -2.29 7.87 -17.85
N ASN A 66 -1.99 7.17 -16.76
CA ASN A 66 -2.09 5.71 -16.66
C ASN A 66 -2.86 5.28 -15.41
N TYR A 67 -4.09 4.78 -15.58
CA TYR A 67 -4.91 4.32 -14.48
C TYR A 67 -4.53 2.89 -14.04
N LEU A 68 -4.40 2.64 -12.74
CA LEU A 68 -4.01 1.32 -12.23
C LEU A 68 -5.19 0.43 -11.81
N LEU A 69 -5.30 -0.75 -12.42
CA LEU A 69 -6.16 -1.88 -12.04
C LEU A 69 -5.30 -3.14 -11.85
N ASN A 70 -4.23 -3.03 -11.05
CA ASN A 70 -3.13 -3.98 -11.04
C ASN A 70 -3.12 -4.94 -9.84
N ALA A 71 -4.28 -5.40 -9.39
CA ALA A 71 -4.36 -6.44 -8.36
C ALA A 71 -3.88 -7.81 -8.87
N THR A 72 -3.21 -8.59 -8.03
CA THR A 72 -2.78 -9.97 -8.35
C THR A 72 -3.81 -11.02 -8.01
N CYS A 73 -4.83 -10.67 -7.24
CA CYS A 73 -5.89 -11.57 -6.80
C CYS A 73 -7.18 -10.76 -6.63
N LEU A 74 -8.29 -11.37 -7.02
CA LEU A 74 -9.65 -10.79 -6.94
C LEU A 74 -10.58 -11.64 -6.06
N ASP A 75 -10.04 -12.64 -5.35
CA ASP A 75 -10.80 -13.58 -4.50
C ASP A 75 -11.94 -14.30 -5.25
N ASN A 76 -11.72 -14.64 -6.52
CA ASN A 76 -12.70 -15.20 -7.45
C ASN A 76 -13.95 -14.34 -7.69
N LEU A 77 -13.98 -13.09 -7.22
CA LEU A 77 -15.10 -12.18 -7.41
C LEU A 77 -15.39 -11.95 -8.90
N GLU A 78 -14.39 -12.07 -9.76
CA GLU A 78 -14.52 -12.02 -11.20
C GLU A 78 -15.48 -13.04 -11.81
N THR A 79 -15.82 -14.10 -11.08
CA THR A 79 -16.80 -15.11 -11.53
C THR A 79 -18.25 -14.67 -11.29
N THR A 80 -18.46 -13.56 -10.59
CA THR A 80 -19.78 -13.10 -10.14
C THR A 80 -20.37 -12.06 -11.09
N LYS A 81 -21.70 -12.09 -11.27
CA LYS A 81 -22.43 -11.10 -12.09
C LYS A 81 -22.22 -9.67 -11.58
N GLU A 82 -22.19 -9.51 -10.26
CA GLU A 82 -22.05 -8.22 -9.60
C GLU A 82 -20.71 -7.57 -9.91
N PHE A 83 -19.61 -8.34 -9.80
CA PHE A 83 -18.28 -7.84 -10.15
C PHE A 83 -18.23 -7.38 -11.60
N HIS A 84 -18.78 -8.17 -12.54
CA HIS A 84 -18.79 -7.78 -13.94
C HIS A 84 -19.61 -6.51 -14.20
N TYR A 85 -20.73 -6.30 -13.50
CA TYR A 85 -21.51 -5.06 -13.61
C TYR A 85 -20.71 -3.86 -13.12
N ARG A 86 -20.17 -3.94 -11.90
CA ARG A 86 -19.40 -2.86 -11.28
C ARG A 86 -18.09 -2.59 -11.99
N LEU A 87 -17.44 -3.61 -12.56
CA LEU A 87 -16.22 -3.43 -13.34
C LEU A 87 -16.52 -2.67 -14.63
N ARG A 88 -17.64 -2.94 -15.30
CA ARG A 88 -18.05 -2.15 -16.47
C ARG A 88 -18.28 -0.69 -16.12
N GLU A 89 -19.03 -0.41 -15.05
CA GLU A 89 -19.22 0.98 -14.58
C GLU A 89 -17.89 1.68 -14.26
N LEU A 90 -16.96 0.95 -13.63
CA LEU A 90 -15.63 1.46 -13.34
C LEU A 90 -14.85 1.76 -14.63
N LEU A 91 -14.87 0.85 -15.61
CA LEU A 91 -14.18 1.03 -16.89
C LEU A 91 -14.79 2.14 -17.74
N GLU A 92 -16.12 2.29 -17.75
CA GLU A 92 -16.82 3.41 -18.41
C GLU A 92 -16.38 4.75 -17.80
N TRP A 93 -16.34 4.84 -16.47
CA TRP A 93 -15.82 6.03 -15.80
C TRP A 93 -14.34 6.28 -16.12
N ILE A 94 -13.49 5.26 -16.07
CA ILE A 94 -12.06 5.37 -16.46
C ILE A 94 -11.95 5.88 -17.92
N GLY A 95 -12.80 5.41 -18.82
CA GLY A 95 -12.84 5.87 -20.21
C GLY A 95 -13.10 7.38 -20.34
N THR A 96 -13.90 7.96 -19.44
CA THR A 96 -14.16 9.41 -19.43
C THR A 96 -12.92 10.24 -19.08
N LEU A 97 -11.94 9.65 -18.39
CA LEU A 97 -10.65 10.29 -18.09
C LEU A 97 -9.75 10.39 -19.33
N GLN A 98 -10.05 9.63 -20.39
CA GLN A 98 -9.24 9.50 -21.61
C GLN A 98 -7.76 9.13 -21.32
N PRO A 99 -7.49 8.09 -20.51
CA PRO A 99 -6.12 7.72 -20.19
C PRO A 99 -5.41 7.12 -21.41
N GLU A 100 -4.12 7.38 -21.58
CA GLU A 100 -3.33 6.68 -22.60
C GLU A 100 -3.10 5.22 -22.23
N TYR A 101 -3.06 4.91 -20.93
CA TYR A 101 -2.82 3.55 -20.46
C TYR A 101 -3.80 3.14 -19.35
N VAL A 102 -4.14 1.86 -19.34
CA VAL A 102 -4.63 1.18 -18.13
C VAL A 102 -3.66 0.06 -17.79
N THR A 103 -3.15 0.07 -16.55
CA THR A 103 -2.24 -0.95 -16.06
C THR A 103 -2.99 -2.08 -15.40
N VAL A 104 -2.79 -3.31 -15.87
CA VAL A 104 -3.39 -4.54 -15.30
C VAL A 104 -2.32 -5.59 -14.99
N SER A 105 -2.68 -6.63 -14.25
CA SER A 105 -1.78 -7.76 -13.91
C SER A 105 -2.36 -9.12 -14.26
N LEU A 106 -3.68 -9.25 -14.35
CA LEU A 106 -4.35 -10.52 -14.63
C LEU A 106 -4.71 -10.63 -16.11
N PRO A 107 -4.49 -11.79 -16.77
CA PRO A 107 -4.86 -11.98 -18.18
C PRO A 107 -6.33 -11.67 -18.48
N MET A 108 -7.24 -12.03 -17.59
CA MET A 108 -8.67 -11.73 -17.78
C MET A 108 -8.96 -10.22 -17.76
N LEU A 109 -8.25 -9.45 -16.92
CA LEU A 109 -8.38 -7.98 -16.93
C LEU A 109 -7.85 -7.39 -18.24
N VAL A 110 -6.83 -7.98 -18.87
CA VAL A 110 -6.39 -7.58 -20.22
C VAL A 110 -7.56 -7.66 -21.20
N ASP A 111 -8.25 -8.80 -21.24
CA ASP A 111 -9.37 -9.01 -22.16
C ASP A 111 -10.57 -8.09 -21.86
N MET A 112 -10.88 -7.87 -20.58
CA MET A 112 -11.97 -6.99 -20.15
C MET A 112 -11.70 -5.52 -20.48
N VAL A 113 -10.49 -5.02 -20.19
CA VAL A 113 -10.11 -3.65 -20.51
C VAL A 113 -10.08 -3.43 -22.01
N ARG A 114 -9.48 -4.35 -22.79
CA ARG A 114 -9.45 -4.24 -24.26
C ARG A 114 -10.85 -4.17 -24.87
N THR A 115 -11.80 -4.89 -24.28
CA THR A 115 -13.19 -4.91 -24.76
C THR A 115 -13.91 -3.61 -24.42
N ALA A 116 -13.74 -3.09 -23.20
CA ALA A 116 -14.44 -1.89 -22.74
C ALA A 116 -13.80 -0.58 -23.24
N LEU A 117 -12.48 -0.58 -23.43
CA LEU A 117 -11.66 0.60 -23.76
C LEU A 117 -10.73 0.29 -24.94
N PRO A 118 -11.25 0.05 -26.16
CA PRO A 118 -10.47 -0.45 -27.29
C PRO A 118 -9.36 0.50 -27.77
N ASP A 119 -9.50 1.80 -27.53
CA ASP A 119 -8.52 2.82 -27.94
C ASP A 119 -7.43 3.07 -26.88
N VAL A 120 -7.56 2.47 -25.69
CA VAL A 120 -6.62 2.66 -24.57
C VAL A 120 -5.55 1.57 -24.58
N LYS A 121 -4.28 1.95 -24.43
CA LYS A 121 -3.18 0.98 -24.41
C LYS A 121 -3.17 0.21 -23.09
N ILE A 122 -2.87 -1.08 -23.16
CA ILE A 122 -2.75 -1.91 -21.95
C ILE A 122 -1.26 -1.98 -21.56
N SER A 123 -0.96 -1.53 -20.33
CA SER A 123 0.34 -1.73 -19.69
C SER A 123 0.25 -2.91 -18.71
N LEU A 124 1.19 -3.84 -18.76
CA LEU A 124 1.23 -4.95 -17.82
C LEU A 124 2.09 -4.58 -16.61
N SER A 125 1.53 -4.76 -15.43
CA SER A 125 2.20 -4.50 -14.16
C SER A 125 3.32 -5.49 -13.90
N THR A 126 4.34 -5.05 -13.15
CA THR A 126 5.40 -5.90 -12.59
C THR A 126 4.86 -7.04 -11.71
N PHE A 127 3.61 -6.90 -11.23
CA PHE A 127 2.87 -7.91 -10.49
C PHE A 127 2.45 -9.13 -11.32
N ALA A 128 2.40 -9.03 -12.65
CA ALA A 128 2.27 -10.20 -13.51
C ALA A 128 3.54 -11.06 -13.54
N ASN A 129 4.66 -10.55 -12.99
CA ASN A 129 5.94 -11.23 -12.83
C ASN A 129 6.46 -11.90 -14.12
N VAL A 130 6.41 -11.18 -15.24
CA VAL A 130 6.96 -11.62 -16.53
C VAL A 130 8.48 -11.65 -16.44
N ASN A 131 9.05 -12.84 -16.22
CA ASN A 131 10.49 -13.06 -16.04
C ASN A 131 11.07 -14.09 -17.02
N THR A 132 10.30 -14.45 -18.06
CA THR A 132 10.72 -15.34 -19.15
C THR A 132 10.25 -14.83 -20.50
N LEU A 133 10.95 -15.20 -21.58
CA LEU A 133 10.54 -14.87 -22.95
C LEU A 133 9.16 -15.43 -23.30
N ARG A 134 8.83 -16.63 -22.79
CA ARG A 134 7.53 -17.29 -23.03
C ARG A 134 6.37 -16.48 -22.45
N GLN A 135 6.52 -15.96 -21.24
CA GLN A 135 5.51 -15.09 -20.64
C GLN A 135 5.37 -13.78 -21.42
N ALA A 136 6.49 -13.19 -21.85
CA ALA A 136 6.46 -11.95 -22.64
C ALA A 136 5.67 -12.14 -23.95
N HIS A 137 5.96 -13.20 -24.72
CA HIS A 137 5.20 -13.55 -25.91
C HIS A 137 3.71 -13.77 -25.63
N TYR A 138 3.37 -14.49 -24.56
CA TYR A 138 1.98 -14.76 -24.19
C TYR A 138 1.14 -13.48 -24.02
N PHE A 139 1.74 -12.43 -23.45
CA PHE A 139 1.06 -11.14 -23.25
C PHE A 139 1.13 -10.24 -24.49
N GLU A 140 2.24 -10.26 -25.23
CA GLU A 140 2.37 -9.58 -26.52
C GLU A 140 1.30 -10.05 -27.52
N GLU A 141 1.09 -11.36 -27.65
CA GLU A 141 0.05 -11.96 -28.50
C GLU A 141 -1.38 -11.54 -28.10
N ARG A 142 -1.57 -11.08 -26.86
CA ARG A 142 -2.85 -10.56 -26.34
C ARG A 142 -3.00 -9.04 -26.55
N GLY A 143 -2.09 -8.40 -27.25
CA GLY A 143 -2.14 -6.97 -27.54
C GLY A 143 -1.77 -6.09 -26.35
N VAL A 144 -1.05 -6.63 -25.35
CA VAL A 144 -0.40 -5.79 -24.34
C VAL A 144 0.63 -4.90 -25.04
N SER A 145 0.48 -3.58 -24.88
CA SER A 145 1.33 -2.60 -25.56
C SER A 145 2.67 -2.40 -24.85
N GLU A 146 2.68 -2.56 -23.53
CA GLU A 146 3.86 -2.34 -22.70
C GLU A 146 3.92 -3.34 -21.54
N ILE A 147 5.11 -3.84 -21.19
CA ILE A 147 5.32 -4.70 -20.03
C ILE A 147 6.29 -4.03 -19.05
N THR A 148 5.86 -3.82 -17.81
CA THR A 148 6.75 -3.45 -16.71
C THR A 148 7.42 -4.70 -16.15
N LEU A 149 8.74 -4.81 -16.29
CA LEU A 149 9.48 -6.00 -15.85
C LEU A 149 9.60 -6.08 -14.33
N PRO A 150 9.74 -7.30 -13.77
CA PRO A 150 10.17 -7.47 -12.39
C PRO A 150 11.59 -6.96 -12.21
N GLU A 151 11.81 -6.26 -11.10
CA GLU A 151 13.09 -5.66 -10.74
C GLU A 151 14.21 -6.69 -10.70
N SER A 152 13.91 -7.95 -10.35
CA SER A 152 14.87 -9.05 -10.33
C SER A 152 15.50 -9.39 -11.69
N ARG A 153 15.03 -8.77 -12.78
CA ARG A 153 15.63 -8.86 -14.11
C ARG A 153 16.44 -7.63 -14.52
N ASN A 154 16.41 -6.54 -13.76
CA ASN A 154 17.12 -5.31 -14.11
C ASN A 154 18.64 -5.50 -14.22
N ARG A 155 19.25 -6.45 -13.51
CA ARG A 155 20.70 -6.73 -13.62
C ARG A 155 21.03 -8.01 -14.37
N ASP A 156 20.03 -8.64 -14.99
CA ASP A 156 20.20 -9.80 -15.88
C ASP A 156 20.32 -9.31 -17.33
N PHE A 157 21.47 -8.73 -17.67
CA PHE A 157 21.71 -8.14 -18.98
C PHE A 157 21.53 -9.12 -20.14
N SER A 158 21.90 -10.39 -19.93
CA SER A 158 21.70 -11.45 -20.93
C SER A 158 20.21 -11.71 -21.19
N PHE A 159 19.38 -11.72 -20.14
CA PHE A 159 17.93 -11.79 -20.30
C PHE A 159 17.39 -10.55 -21.01
N LEU A 160 17.79 -9.35 -20.60
CA LEU A 160 17.32 -8.10 -21.19
C LEU A 160 17.65 -8.01 -22.69
N GLU A 161 18.86 -8.40 -23.10
CA GLU A 161 19.24 -8.48 -24.52
C GLU A 161 18.40 -9.50 -25.28
N SER A 162 18.19 -10.68 -24.71
CA SER A 162 17.39 -11.74 -25.33
C SER A 162 15.94 -11.31 -25.50
N LEU A 163 15.38 -10.64 -24.49
CA LEU A 163 14.02 -10.14 -24.49
C LEU A 163 13.79 -9.11 -25.59
N ARG A 164 14.69 -8.13 -25.73
CA ARG A 164 14.62 -7.13 -26.82
C ARG A 164 14.77 -7.74 -28.21
N LYS A 165 15.57 -8.80 -28.37
CA LYS A 165 15.73 -9.48 -29.66
C LYS A 165 14.53 -10.35 -30.02
N SER A 166 13.84 -10.90 -29.03
CA SER A 166 12.76 -11.86 -29.24
C SER A 166 11.37 -11.23 -29.33
N THR A 167 11.15 -10.02 -28.83
CA THR A 167 9.82 -9.42 -28.73
C THR A 167 9.78 -8.00 -29.30
N SER A 168 8.59 -7.56 -29.68
CA SER A 168 8.30 -6.24 -30.25
C SER A 168 7.63 -5.27 -29.28
N CYS A 169 7.02 -5.76 -28.19
CA CYS A 169 6.35 -4.89 -27.22
C CYS A 169 7.31 -3.90 -26.55
N ASP A 170 6.76 -2.81 -26.02
CA ASP A 170 7.53 -1.85 -25.23
C ASP A 170 7.80 -2.41 -23.82
N TYR A 171 8.95 -2.08 -23.25
CA TYR A 171 9.30 -2.47 -21.88
C TYR A 171 9.60 -1.26 -21.01
N GLN A 172 9.23 -1.40 -19.76
CA GLN A 172 9.47 -0.43 -18.70
C GLN A 172 10.23 -1.09 -17.55
N LEU A 173 11.34 -0.47 -17.13
CA LEU A 173 12.15 -0.93 -16.00
C LEU A 173 11.82 -0.09 -14.76
N ILE A 174 11.61 -0.74 -13.61
CA ILE A 174 11.43 0.00 -12.35
C ILE A 174 12.81 0.34 -11.80
N ALA A 175 13.07 1.63 -11.57
CA ALA A 175 14.40 2.09 -11.14
C ALA A 175 14.54 2.18 -9.62
N THR A 176 13.45 2.47 -8.91
CA THR A 176 13.48 2.97 -7.51
C THR A 176 13.07 1.94 -6.45
N ASN A 177 12.73 0.71 -6.84
CA ASN A 177 12.35 -0.31 -5.87
C ASN A 177 13.60 -0.98 -5.29
N ASP A 178 13.68 -1.03 -3.96
CA ASP A 178 14.76 -1.66 -3.19
C ASP A 178 14.32 -3.04 -2.63
N CYS A 179 13.54 -3.79 -3.39
CA CYS A 179 13.09 -5.13 -2.97
C CYS A 179 14.26 -6.11 -2.82
N LEU A 180 14.12 -7.13 -1.96
CA LEU A 180 15.10 -8.21 -1.88
C LEU A 180 15.25 -8.91 -3.24
N LEU A 181 16.49 -9.31 -3.57
CA LEU A 181 16.77 -10.12 -4.76
C LEU A 181 16.00 -11.45 -4.66
N ASP A 182 15.24 -11.77 -5.70
CA ASP A 182 14.40 -12.98 -5.78
C ASP A 182 13.56 -13.23 -4.51
N CYS A 183 12.98 -12.15 -3.95
CA CYS A 183 12.22 -12.16 -2.72
C CYS A 183 11.18 -13.31 -2.64
N PRO A 184 11.26 -14.22 -1.66
CA PRO A 184 10.33 -15.34 -1.53
C PRO A 184 8.91 -14.88 -1.15
N MET A 185 8.77 -13.66 -0.67
CA MET A 185 7.49 -13.08 -0.25
C MET A 185 6.79 -12.27 -1.35
N ARG A 186 7.40 -12.10 -2.54
CA ARG A 186 6.91 -11.18 -3.59
C ARG A 186 5.43 -11.38 -3.92
N GLN A 187 5.03 -12.62 -4.19
CA GLN A 187 3.65 -12.94 -4.58
C GLN A 187 2.67 -12.66 -3.44
N ASN A 188 3.00 -13.10 -2.23
CA ASN A 188 2.13 -12.94 -1.07
C ASN A 188 1.98 -11.46 -0.67
N HIS A 189 3.06 -10.69 -0.79
CA HIS A 189 3.03 -9.25 -0.55
C HIS A 189 2.15 -8.51 -1.56
N ALA A 190 2.26 -8.85 -2.85
CA ALA A 190 1.40 -8.27 -3.88
C ALA A 190 -0.08 -8.63 -3.67
N ASN A 191 -0.38 -9.88 -3.28
CA ASN A 191 -1.75 -10.31 -2.95
C ASN A 191 -2.30 -9.54 -1.74
N PHE A 192 -1.51 -9.40 -0.68
CA PHE A 192 -1.89 -8.61 0.49
C PHE A 192 -2.20 -7.16 0.13
N GLN A 193 -1.34 -6.50 -0.65
CA GLN A 193 -1.57 -5.12 -1.08
C GLN A 193 -2.84 -4.98 -1.94
N SER A 194 -3.07 -5.96 -2.82
CA SER A 194 -4.26 -6.02 -3.68
C SER A 194 -5.54 -5.96 -2.86
N HIS A 195 -5.68 -6.84 -1.86
CA HIS A 195 -6.85 -6.88 -0.99
C HIS A 195 -6.92 -5.70 0.00
N ALA A 196 -5.78 -5.21 0.47
CA ALA A 196 -5.72 -4.03 1.36
C ALA A 196 -6.13 -2.71 0.68
N SER A 197 -6.40 -2.72 -0.63
CA SER A 197 -6.96 -1.58 -1.38
C SER A 197 -8.23 -1.91 -2.16
N GLN A 198 -8.73 -3.13 -2.03
CA GLN A 198 -9.94 -3.59 -2.68
C GLN A 198 -11.18 -3.17 -1.87
N CYS A 199 -12.11 -2.45 -2.51
CA CYS A 199 -13.33 -2.02 -1.84
C CYS A 199 -14.25 -3.22 -1.55
N ASN A 200 -14.98 -3.19 -0.43
CA ASN A 200 -15.86 -4.27 0.05
C ASN A 200 -15.14 -5.59 0.37
N HIS A 201 -13.81 -5.59 0.47
CA HIS A 201 -13.09 -6.73 1.05
C HIS A 201 -13.45 -6.88 2.53
N VAL A 202 -13.47 -8.10 3.06
CA VAL A 202 -13.85 -8.38 4.47
C VAL A 202 -13.01 -7.61 5.49
N THR A 203 -11.76 -7.27 5.13
CA THR A 203 -10.88 -6.49 5.99
C THR A 203 -11.05 -4.98 5.82
N ASP A 204 -11.80 -4.53 4.81
CA ASP A 204 -12.07 -3.12 4.48
C ASP A 204 -10.84 -2.22 4.67
N GLY A 205 -9.76 -2.55 3.97
CA GLY A 205 -8.52 -1.77 3.95
C GLY A 205 -7.59 -1.93 5.16
N PHE A 206 -7.93 -2.73 6.16
CA PHE A 206 -7.00 -3.04 7.26
C PHE A 206 -5.75 -3.75 6.74
N ALA A 207 -4.59 -3.29 7.20
CA ALA A 207 -3.30 -3.64 6.66
C ALA A 207 -2.24 -3.73 7.76
N LEU A 208 -1.85 -4.96 8.08
CA LEU A 208 -0.63 -5.31 8.81
C LEU A 208 0.36 -5.90 7.81
N ASP A 209 1.32 -5.08 7.34
CA ASP A 209 2.25 -5.48 6.28
C ASP A 209 3.41 -6.32 6.82
N TYR A 210 3.09 -7.58 7.17
CA TYR A 210 4.04 -8.59 7.65
C TYR A 210 5.25 -8.73 6.71
N TYR A 211 5.03 -8.65 5.40
CA TYR A 211 6.07 -8.86 4.40
C TYR A 211 7.08 -7.71 4.39
N MET A 212 6.61 -6.46 4.51
CA MET A 212 7.51 -5.33 4.69
C MET A 212 8.27 -5.39 6.01
N LEU A 213 7.62 -5.79 7.11
CA LEU A 213 8.31 -5.95 8.40
C LEU A 213 9.46 -6.96 8.30
N ARG A 214 9.21 -8.13 7.68
CA ARG A 214 10.26 -9.15 7.43
C ARG A 214 11.36 -8.64 6.52
N CYS A 215 11.01 -7.85 5.50
CA CYS A 215 11.99 -7.23 4.61
C CYS A 215 12.87 -6.21 5.37
N THR A 216 12.29 -5.40 6.24
CA THR A 216 12.99 -4.42 7.07
C THR A 216 13.93 -5.11 8.05
N GLU A 217 13.46 -6.12 8.80
CA GLU A 217 14.28 -6.95 9.70
C GLU A 217 15.48 -7.55 8.95
N ARG A 218 15.23 -8.13 7.77
CA ARG A 218 16.29 -8.75 6.94
C ARG A 218 17.36 -7.74 6.54
N LYS A 219 16.99 -6.54 6.09
CA LYS A 219 17.93 -5.48 5.70
C LYS A 219 18.69 -4.89 6.90
N LEU A 220 18.07 -4.86 8.08
CA LEU A 220 18.73 -4.48 9.34
C LEU A 220 19.84 -5.48 9.72
N GLN A 221 19.57 -6.79 9.60
CA GLN A 221 20.53 -7.84 9.92
C GLN A 221 21.59 -8.02 8.83
N HIS A 222 21.23 -7.78 7.58
CA HIS A 222 22.04 -8.00 6.39
C HIS A 222 22.04 -6.77 5.47
N PRO A 223 22.81 -5.72 5.77
CA PRO A 223 22.82 -4.48 4.99
C PRO A 223 23.21 -4.67 3.53
N GLU A 224 23.96 -5.73 3.20
CA GLU A 224 24.31 -6.07 1.82
C GLU A 224 23.10 -6.39 0.94
N GLU A 225 21.94 -6.72 1.54
CA GLU A 225 20.68 -6.88 0.81
C GLU A 225 20.29 -5.61 0.04
N LEU A 226 20.66 -4.42 0.53
CA LEU A 226 20.43 -3.16 -0.16
C LEU A 226 21.15 -3.06 -1.51
N LEU A 227 22.33 -3.66 -1.62
CA LEU A 227 23.07 -3.70 -2.88
C LEU A 227 22.66 -4.89 -3.74
N LYS A 228 22.11 -5.97 -3.16
CA LYS A 228 21.50 -7.07 -3.92
C LYS A 228 20.23 -6.62 -4.63
N SER A 229 19.46 -5.69 -4.04
CA SER A 229 18.31 -5.04 -4.69
C SER A 229 18.69 -4.46 -6.04
N GLN A 230 17.90 -4.77 -7.06
CA GLN A 230 18.21 -4.44 -8.45
C GLN A 230 17.61 -3.09 -8.89
N TRP A 231 17.76 -2.06 -8.07
CA TRP A 231 17.51 -0.67 -8.46
C TRP A 231 18.49 -0.23 -9.58
N ILE A 232 18.15 0.88 -10.25
CA ILE A 232 18.94 1.52 -11.32
C ILE A 232 19.24 2.95 -10.90
N ARG A 233 20.51 3.37 -10.81
CA ARG A 233 20.87 4.76 -10.49
C ARG A 233 20.54 5.70 -11.65
N PRO A 234 20.34 7.01 -11.40
CA PRO A 234 20.26 8.01 -12.45
C PRO A 234 21.43 7.97 -13.46
N GLU A 235 22.65 7.74 -12.97
CA GLU A 235 23.87 7.69 -13.78
C GLU A 235 23.92 6.45 -14.70
N ASP A 236 23.40 5.31 -14.22
CA ASP A 236 23.50 4.01 -14.89
C ASP A 236 22.44 3.82 -15.99
N MET A 237 21.52 4.77 -16.16
CA MET A 237 20.40 4.65 -17.12
C MET A 237 20.85 4.45 -18.57
N HIS A 238 22.00 5.04 -18.94
CA HIS A 238 22.53 4.96 -20.30
C HIS A 238 22.81 3.51 -20.74
N ILE A 239 23.24 2.64 -19.81
CA ILE A 239 23.50 1.22 -20.05
C ILE A 239 22.23 0.52 -20.56
N TYR A 240 21.09 0.86 -19.99
CA TYR A 240 19.79 0.28 -20.36
C TYR A 240 19.26 0.86 -21.66
N GLU A 241 19.51 2.15 -21.92
CA GLU A 241 19.15 2.79 -23.18
C GLU A 241 19.93 2.19 -24.36
N GLU A 242 21.21 1.89 -24.17
CA GLU A 242 22.03 1.16 -25.16
C GLU A 242 21.49 -0.24 -25.47
N LEU A 243 20.84 -0.87 -24.49
CA LEU A 243 20.14 -2.16 -24.66
C LEU A 243 18.76 -2.02 -25.33
N GLY A 244 18.29 -0.80 -25.58
CA GLY A 244 16.97 -0.52 -26.18
C GLY A 244 15.83 -0.34 -25.17
N TYR A 245 16.13 -0.10 -23.90
CA TYR A 245 15.14 0.22 -22.86
C TYR A 245 15.14 1.72 -22.56
N HIS A 246 14.07 2.41 -22.97
CA HIS A 246 14.01 3.86 -22.86
C HIS A 246 12.96 4.38 -21.87
N LYS A 247 12.18 3.49 -21.22
CA LYS A 247 11.14 3.85 -20.26
C LYS A 247 11.48 3.35 -18.86
N PHE A 248 11.49 4.25 -17.90
CA PHE A 248 11.81 3.96 -16.50
C PHE A 248 10.66 4.39 -15.60
N LYS A 249 10.30 3.51 -14.67
CA LYS A 249 9.23 3.74 -13.69
C LYS A 249 9.80 4.09 -12.33
N LEU A 250 9.34 5.21 -11.80
CA LEU A 250 9.65 5.70 -10.45
C LEU A 250 8.40 5.46 -9.59
N THR A 251 8.54 4.58 -8.60
CA THR A 251 7.39 3.89 -7.97
C THR A 251 6.70 4.65 -6.84
N GLU A 252 7.24 5.80 -6.45
CA GLU A 252 6.78 6.57 -5.29
C GLU A 252 5.44 7.25 -5.53
N ARG A 253 4.46 6.93 -4.68
CA ARG A 253 3.12 7.57 -4.64
C ARG A 253 2.63 7.90 -3.23
N MET A 254 3.36 7.41 -2.24
CA MET A 254 3.09 7.67 -0.83
C MET A 254 4.03 8.76 -0.28
N LYS A 255 5.01 9.19 -1.07
CA LYS A 255 5.94 10.26 -0.72
C LYS A 255 5.31 11.63 -0.97
N THR A 256 5.83 12.65 -0.29
CA THR A 256 5.42 14.03 -0.53
C THR A 256 5.72 14.47 -1.96
N THR A 257 5.00 15.49 -2.44
CA THR A 257 5.20 16.07 -3.78
C THR A 257 6.66 16.44 -4.04
N GLU A 258 7.32 17.04 -3.05
CA GLU A 258 8.72 17.46 -3.14
C GLU A 258 9.64 16.26 -3.35
N LYS A 259 9.44 15.16 -2.62
CA LYS A 259 10.26 13.95 -2.76
C LYS A 259 10.03 13.21 -4.07
N ILE A 260 8.78 13.16 -4.55
CA ILE A 260 8.48 12.61 -5.87
C ILE A 260 9.16 13.45 -6.95
N ALA A 261 9.07 14.79 -6.85
CA ALA A 261 9.69 15.70 -7.80
C ALA A 261 11.23 15.61 -7.78
N ASP A 262 11.85 15.64 -6.61
CA ASP A 262 13.30 15.50 -6.44
C ASP A 262 13.82 14.22 -7.10
N THR A 263 13.09 13.11 -6.91
CA THR A 263 13.44 11.83 -7.54
C THR A 263 13.33 11.93 -9.06
N ALA A 264 12.20 12.41 -9.59
CA ALA A 264 12.00 12.53 -11.02
C ALA A 264 13.00 13.49 -11.69
N LEU A 265 13.40 14.57 -11.00
CA LEU A 265 14.41 15.52 -11.47
C LEU A 265 15.82 14.91 -11.45
N ALA A 266 16.18 14.14 -10.43
CA ALA A 266 17.45 13.41 -10.38
C ALA A 266 17.60 12.45 -11.58
N TYR A 267 16.57 11.63 -11.85
CA TYR A 267 16.55 10.75 -13.02
C TYR A 267 16.51 11.54 -14.34
N SER A 268 15.77 12.66 -14.39
CA SER A 268 15.75 13.53 -15.57
C SER A 268 17.11 14.16 -15.88
N GLY A 269 17.87 14.50 -14.84
CA GLY A 269 19.22 15.06 -14.91
C GLY A 269 20.33 14.02 -15.04
N ARG A 270 20.02 12.73 -14.89
CA ARG A 270 20.98 11.60 -14.94
C ARG A 270 22.11 11.70 -13.92
N SER A 271 21.86 12.38 -12.81
CA SER A 271 22.85 12.57 -11.77
C SER A 271 22.17 12.81 -10.43
N TYR A 272 22.74 12.24 -9.38
CA TYR A 272 22.33 12.48 -8.01
C TYR A 272 23.53 12.43 -7.07
N GLN A 273 23.68 13.48 -6.25
CA GLN A 273 24.67 13.52 -5.19
C GLN A 273 23.99 13.33 -3.84
N GLY A 274 24.45 12.34 -3.07
CA GLY A 274 23.98 12.08 -1.71
C GLY A 274 23.55 10.63 -1.47
N ASN A 275 22.63 10.45 -0.53
CA ASN A 275 22.16 9.13 -0.12
C ASN A 275 21.19 8.55 -1.15
N LEU A 276 21.60 7.53 -1.90
CA LEU A 276 20.77 6.88 -2.92
C LEU A 276 19.42 6.41 -2.37
N LEU A 277 19.35 5.98 -1.10
CA LEU A 277 18.10 5.53 -0.47
C LEU A 277 17.00 6.60 -0.46
N SER A 278 17.37 7.88 -0.54
CA SER A 278 16.41 8.99 -0.65
C SER A 278 15.57 8.92 -1.93
N LEU A 279 16.17 8.37 -3.02
CA LEU A 279 15.51 8.15 -4.30
C LEU A 279 14.70 6.85 -4.36
N LEU A 280 14.98 5.89 -3.48
CA LEU A 280 14.37 4.56 -3.48
C LEU A 280 13.12 4.50 -2.58
N ASN A 281 12.37 3.39 -2.64
CA ASN A 281 11.19 3.13 -1.79
C ASN A 281 11.52 2.80 -0.33
N SER A 282 12.72 3.16 0.11
CA SER A 282 13.19 2.94 1.46
C SER A 282 12.45 3.87 2.44
N ARG A 283 11.95 3.31 3.54
CA ARG A 283 11.27 4.04 4.61
C ARG A 283 12.27 4.61 5.61
N MET A 284 13.03 5.62 5.16
CA MET A 284 14.09 6.23 5.98
C MET A 284 13.55 7.18 7.06
N ALA A 285 12.59 8.03 6.69
CA ALA A 285 12.03 9.05 7.56
C ALA A 285 10.54 9.20 7.28
N GLU A 286 9.73 9.28 8.34
CA GLU A 286 8.27 9.47 8.21
C GLU A 286 7.92 10.77 7.49
N ALA A 287 8.71 11.83 7.68
CA ALA A 287 8.50 13.14 7.06
C ALA A 287 8.64 13.15 5.52
N ASP A 288 9.22 12.10 4.93
CA ASP A 288 9.31 11.96 3.48
C ASP A 288 8.00 11.45 2.86
N PHE A 289 7.05 11.02 3.69
CA PHE A 289 5.78 10.42 3.28
C PHE A 289 4.59 11.32 3.58
N GLU A 290 3.55 11.21 2.75
CA GLU A 290 2.24 11.76 3.05
C GLU A 290 1.70 11.11 4.33
N MET A 291 1.01 11.90 5.15
CA MET A 291 0.45 11.40 6.40
C MET A 291 -0.57 10.28 6.10
N PRO A 292 -0.38 9.06 6.61
CA PRO A 292 -1.32 7.99 6.38
C PRO A 292 -2.70 8.29 6.98
N ASN A 293 -3.76 7.87 6.30
CA ASN A 293 -5.11 7.93 6.83
C ASN A 293 -5.35 6.76 7.80
N PHE A 294 -4.85 6.91 9.03
CA PHE A 294 -4.95 5.89 10.07
C PHE A 294 -6.38 5.49 10.43
N SER A 295 -7.39 6.32 10.14
CA SER A 295 -8.80 5.94 10.34
C SER A 295 -9.20 4.67 9.58
N LYS A 296 -8.53 4.38 8.46
CA LYS A 296 -8.74 3.16 7.66
C LYS A 296 -7.98 1.94 8.18
N ASN A 297 -7.05 2.13 9.13
CA ASN A 297 -6.22 1.06 9.68
C ASN A 297 -6.44 0.84 11.19
N ILE A 298 -7.27 1.65 11.85
CA ILE A 298 -7.71 1.46 13.24
C ILE A 298 -8.93 0.54 13.23
N LYS A 299 -8.73 -0.74 13.56
CA LYS A 299 -9.80 -1.75 13.72
C LYS A 299 -9.54 -2.58 14.97
N GLU A 300 -10.07 -2.14 16.10
CA GLU A 300 -9.86 -2.80 17.41
C GLU A 300 -10.40 -4.24 17.46
N ASP A 301 -11.41 -4.57 16.65
CA ASP A 301 -11.89 -5.95 16.52
C ASP A 301 -10.88 -6.88 15.83
N PHE A 302 -9.87 -6.31 15.16
CA PHE A 302 -8.85 -7.07 14.43
C PHE A 302 -7.54 -7.09 15.21
N ALA A 303 -7.03 -5.91 15.60
CA ALA A 303 -5.78 -5.80 16.33
C ALA A 303 -5.79 -4.56 17.24
N PRO A 304 -5.18 -4.64 18.45
CA PRO A 304 -5.07 -3.49 19.34
C PRO A 304 -4.31 -2.32 18.71
N SER A 305 -4.87 -1.11 18.74
CA SER A 305 -4.23 0.06 18.10
C SER A 305 -2.84 0.38 18.64
N GLU A 306 -2.58 0.14 19.93
CA GLU A 306 -1.25 0.35 20.52
C GLU A 306 -0.18 -0.53 19.85
N LYS A 307 -0.51 -1.81 19.62
CA LYS A 307 0.37 -2.74 18.92
C LYS A 307 0.55 -2.35 17.44
N MET A 308 -0.48 -1.79 16.82
CA MET A 308 -0.38 -1.27 15.44
C MET A 308 0.53 -0.02 15.34
N ARG A 309 0.60 0.82 16.38
CA ARG A 309 1.60 1.92 16.43
C ARG A 309 3.03 1.38 16.46
N GLN A 310 3.27 0.32 17.24
CA GLN A 310 4.57 -0.36 17.27
C GLN A 310 4.93 -0.90 15.87
N VAL A 311 4.00 -1.55 15.17
CA VAL A 311 4.18 -2.01 13.79
C VAL A 311 4.60 -0.86 12.87
N TYR A 312 3.92 0.28 12.94
CA TYR A 312 4.25 1.45 12.12
C TYR A 312 5.66 1.98 12.41
N SER A 313 6.02 2.13 13.70
CA SER A 313 7.37 2.54 14.12
C SER A 313 8.46 1.62 13.57
N LEU A 314 8.26 0.30 13.65
CA LEU A 314 9.23 -0.69 13.14
C LEU A 314 9.42 -0.60 11.62
N LEU A 315 8.42 -0.18 10.86
CA LEU A 315 8.57 0.01 9.40
C LEU A 315 9.56 1.13 9.04
N PHE A 316 9.80 2.09 9.93
CA PHE A 316 10.74 3.21 9.78
C PHE A 316 12.01 3.06 10.62
N SER A 317 12.22 1.91 11.25
CA SER A 317 13.38 1.65 12.12
C SER A 317 14.71 1.47 11.36
N PHE A 318 14.66 1.34 10.03
CA PHE A 318 15.84 1.13 9.20
C PHE A 318 16.46 2.44 8.73
N GLN A 319 17.58 2.81 9.35
CA GLN A 319 18.36 3.99 8.98
C GLN A 319 19.70 3.59 8.37
N ALA A 320 19.83 3.83 7.07
CA ALA A 320 21.06 3.58 6.33
C ALA A 320 21.37 4.72 5.35
N ASN A 321 22.61 4.74 4.89
CA ASN A 321 23.11 5.63 3.88
C ASN A 321 23.88 4.83 2.84
N ILE A 322 23.53 5.02 1.57
CA ILE A 322 24.30 4.52 0.44
C ILE A 322 24.83 5.74 -0.29
N ASP A 323 26.14 5.97 -0.21
CA ASP A 323 26.78 7.06 -0.95
C ASP A 323 26.71 6.77 -2.46
N ASN A 324 25.88 7.53 -3.19
CA ASN A 324 25.61 7.29 -4.61
C ASN A 324 26.89 7.39 -5.46
N GLU A 325 27.79 8.33 -5.14
CA GLU A 325 29.02 8.57 -5.91
C GLU A 325 30.00 7.40 -5.75
N SER A 326 30.04 6.79 -4.55
CA SER A 326 30.90 5.65 -4.26
C SER A 326 30.53 4.35 -5.01
N LEU A 327 29.36 4.32 -5.68
CA LEU A 327 28.88 3.17 -6.46
C LEU A 327 29.36 3.16 -7.92
N GLU A 328 30.21 4.11 -8.32
CA GLU A 328 30.70 4.16 -9.68
C GLU A 328 31.43 2.86 -10.09
N GLY A 329 31.01 2.25 -11.21
CA GLY A 329 31.51 0.96 -11.67
C GLY A 329 30.92 -0.28 -10.99
N PHE A 330 29.98 -0.13 -10.03
CA PHE A 330 29.29 -1.26 -9.39
C PHE A 330 28.53 -2.14 -10.39
N LEU A 331 27.90 -1.53 -11.40
CA LEU A 331 27.05 -2.27 -12.32
C LEU A 331 27.84 -3.16 -13.30
N GLU A 332 29.09 -2.79 -13.61
CA GLU A 332 29.97 -3.51 -14.54
C GLU A 332 30.23 -4.96 -14.10
N GLY A 333 30.28 -5.20 -12.78
CA GLY A 333 30.47 -6.54 -12.25
C GLY A 333 29.34 -7.52 -12.60
N PHE A 334 28.16 -7.04 -13.00
CA PHE A 334 27.01 -7.88 -13.30
C PHE A 334 26.93 -8.36 -14.75
N ARG A 335 27.67 -7.76 -15.69
CA ARG A 335 27.62 -8.14 -17.13
C ARG A 335 27.88 -9.62 -17.39
N ALA A 336 28.77 -10.23 -16.61
CA ALA A 336 29.12 -11.65 -16.72
C ALA A 336 28.52 -12.53 -15.61
N LYS A 337 27.72 -11.97 -14.69
CA LYS A 337 27.18 -12.73 -13.54
C LYS A 337 25.80 -13.29 -13.85
N ARG A 338 25.54 -14.46 -13.27
CA ARG A 338 24.25 -15.15 -13.30
C ARG A 338 23.75 -15.31 -11.88
N CYS A 339 23.26 -14.21 -11.31
CA CYS A 339 22.81 -14.16 -9.91
C CYS A 339 21.72 -15.19 -9.62
N ASP A 340 20.92 -15.56 -10.61
CA ASP A 340 19.90 -16.63 -10.56
C ASP A 340 20.47 -18.04 -10.33
N ARG A 341 21.79 -18.23 -10.51
CA ARG A 341 22.48 -19.52 -10.41
C ARG A 341 23.70 -19.47 -9.49
N MET A 342 23.92 -18.33 -8.82
CA MET A 342 25.08 -18.11 -7.98
C MET A 342 24.70 -18.20 -6.50
N ASP A 343 25.59 -18.78 -5.73
CA ASP A 343 25.56 -18.76 -4.28
C ASP A 343 26.19 -17.43 -3.82
N CYS A 344 25.36 -16.54 -3.24
CA CYS A 344 25.82 -15.21 -2.84
C CYS A 344 26.91 -15.27 -1.76
N ASP A 345 26.88 -16.28 -0.89
CA ASP A 345 27.87 -16.45 0.18
C ASP A 345 29.24 -16.80 -0.39
N LYS A 346 29.28 -17.48 -1.54
CA LYS A 346 30.51 -17.76 -2.29
C LYS A 346 30.93 -16.62 -3.20
N CYS A 347 29.97 -15.90 -3.79
CA CYS A 347 30.25 -14.82 -4.73
C CYS A 347 30.79 -13.56 -4.04
N GLY A 348 30.22 -13.16 -2.90
CA GLY A 348 30.70 -12.03 -2.08
C GLY A 348 30.58 -10.62 -2.69
N TYR A 349 30.26 -10.48 -3.98
CA TYR A 349 30.34 -9.20 -4.70
C TYR A 349 29.55 -8.06 -4.02
N CYS A 350 28.26 -8.27 -3.73
CA CYS A 350 27.44 -7.22 -3.10
C CYS A 350 27.88 -6.94 -1.66
N ALA A 351 28.39 -7.94 -0.93
CA ALA A 351 28.87 -7.77 0.43
C ALA A 351 30.17 -6.95 0.47
N GLU A 352 31.09 -7.18 -0.47
CA GLU A 352 32.31 -6.40 -0.62
C GLU A 352 32.00 -4.93 -0.90
N TRP A 353 31.10 -4.66 -1.86
CA TRP A 353 30.66 -3.28 -2.14
C TRP A 353 29.93 -2.67 -0.94
N ALA A 354 29.07 -3.43 -0.26
CA ALA A 354 28.31 -2.92 0.87
C ALA A 354 29.23 -2.48 2.01
N SER A 355 30.32 -3.21 2.24
CA SER A 355 31.31 -2.87 3.29
C SER A 355 31.97 -1.50 3.11
N ARG A 356 31.96 -0.96 1.89
CA ARG A 356 32.56 0.34 1.55
C ARG A 356 31.55 1.46 1.25
N THR A 357 30.35 1.13 0.77
CA THR A 357 29.37 2.15 0.32
C THR A 357 28.16 2.26 1.23
N VAL A 358 27.84 1.23 2.02
CA VAL A 358 26.66 1.20 2.89
C VAL A 358 27.08 1.52 4.31
N GLN A 359 26.50 2.58 4.85
CA GLN A 359 26.64 2.95 6.25
C GLN A 359 25.29 2.76 6.92
N VAL A 360 25.22 1.87 7.90
CA VAL A 360 23.99 1.69 8.68
C VAL A 360 24.16 2.43 10.00
N ALA A 361 23.24 3.34 10.31
CA ALA A 361 23.19 3.91 11.65
C ALA A 361 22.89 2.76 12.61
N LYS A 362 23.73 2.56 13.65
CA LYS A 362 23.67 1.40 14.58
C LYS A 362 22.21 0.99 14.84
N PRO A 363 21.72 -0.12 14.26
CA PRO A 363 20.46 -0.68 14.70
C PRO A 363 20.78 -1.37 16.02
N GLY A 364 20.42 -0.70 17.12
CA GLY A 364 20.67 -1.19 18.46
C GLY A 364 19.99 -2.54 18.64
N GLY A 365 20.65 -3.50 19.31
CA GLY A 365 20.04 -4.81 19.59
C GLY A 365 18.67 -4.76 20.28
N ALA A 366 18.22 -3.58 20.73
CA ALA A 366 16.83 -3.34 21.14
C ALA A 366 15.81 -3.46 19.98
N VAL A 367 16.06 -2.84 18.82
CA VAL A 367 15.13 -2.88 17.68
C VAL A 367 14.98 -4.30 17.14
N LEU A 368 16.07 -5.06 17.05
CA LEU A 368 16.02 -6.46 16.64
C LEU A 368 15.20 -7.31 17.61
N ARG A 369 15.31 -7.06 18.93
CA ARG A 369 14.44 -7.72 19.92
C ARG A 369 12.97 -7.35 19.74
N GLU A 370 12.65 -6.10 19.42
CA GLU A 370 11.27 -5.71 19.14
C GLU A 370 10.69 -6.44 17.91
N PHE A 371 11.49 -6.65 16.86
CA PHE A 371 11.09 -7.51 15.73
C PHE A 371 10.87 -8.96 16.18
N GLU A 372 11.81 -9.53 16.95
CA GLU A 372 11.70 -10.90 17.47
C GLU A 372 10.41 -11.09 18.30
N GLU A 373 10.11 -10.16 19.21
CA GLU A 373 8.91 -10.14 20.04
C GLU A 373 7.63 -10.01 19.20
N LEU A 374 7.61 -9.07 18.24
CA LEU A 374 6.49 -8.90 17.32
C LEU A 374 6.21 -10.17 16.54
N PHE A 375 7.24 -10.79 15.96
CA PHE A 375 7.06 -12.00 15.16
C PHE A 375 6.67 -13.21 16.01
N ALA A 376 7.17 -13.31 17.23
CA ALA A 376 6.70 -14.32 18.19
C ALA A 376 5.21 -14.13 18.51
N ALA A 377 4.77 -12.90 18.75
CA ALA A 377 3.37 -12.58 19.04
C ALA A 377 2.44 -12.81 17.84
N LEU A 378 2.89 -12.52 16.61
CA LEU A 378 2.14 -12.82 15.39
C LEU A 378 2.04 -14.33 15.16
N ALA A 379 3.11 -15.08 15.45
CA ALA A 379 3.14 -16.53 15.29
C ALA A 379 2.27 -17.26 16.33
N SER A 380 2.22 -16.78 17.56
CA SER A 380 1.39 -17.34 18.64
C SER A 380 -0.07 -16.89 18.58
N GLY A 381 -0.36 -15.78 17.89
CA GLY A 381 -1.66 -15.13 17.88
C GLY A 381 -1.85 -14.11 19.01
N THR A 382 -0.94 -14.03 19.98
CA THR A 382 -1.04 -13.09 21.11
C THR A 382 -0.95 -11.62 20.68
N PHE A 383 -0.51 -11.34 19.46
CA PHE A 383 -0.61 -10.01 18.86
C PHE A 383 -2.07 -9.55 18.75
N PHE A 384 -2.98 -10.43 18.34
CA PHE A 384 -4.39 -10.12 18.10
C PHE A 384 -5.23 -10.14 19.38
N GLU A 385 -4.70 -10.72 20.45
CA GLU A 385 -5.32 -10.64 21.77
C GLU A 385 -5.34 -9.19 22.24
N SER A 386 -6.52 -8.69 22.57
CA SER A 386 -6.62 -7.51 23.42
C SER A 386 -5.89 -7.80 24.72
N ALA A 387 -5.19 -6.81 25.29
CA ALA A 387 -4.79 -6.92 26.69
C ALA A 387 -6.06 -7.30 27.46
N ALA A 388 -6.05 -8.41 28.17
CA ALA A 388 -7.19 -8.75 29.03
C ALA A 388 -7.37 -7.57 29.97
N GLY A 389 -8.34 -6.70 29.67
CA GLY A 389 -8.80 -5.73 30.64
C GLY A 389 -9.10 -6.50 31.91
N ALA A 390 -8.77 -5.95 33.07
CA ALA A 390 -9.22 -6.53 34.33
C ALA A 390 -10.70 -6.92 34.16
N PRO A 391 -11.10 -8.16 34.51
CA PRO A 391 -12.41 -8.69 34.15
C PRO A 391 -13.48 -7.67 34.50
N VAL A 392 -14.09 -7.09 33.46
CA VAL A 392 -15.06 -6.02 33.64
C VAL A 392 -16.31 -6.66 34.22
N THR A 393 -16.64 -6.29 35.45
CA THR A 393 -17.80 -6.83 36.13
C THR A 393 -19.03 -5.99 35.79
N TRP A 394 -20.19 -6.61 35.63
CA TRP A 394 -21.43 -5.87 35.35
C TRP A 394 -22.19 -5.65 36.65
N THR A 395 -22.64 -4.42 36.91
CA THR A 395 -23.66 -4.20 37.95
C THR A 395 -24.96 -4.90 37.54
N ALA A 396 -25.76 -5.36 38.52
CA ALA A 396 -27.07 -5.94 38.24
C ALA A 396 -27.98 -4.95 37.49
N GLU A 397 -27.87 -3.66 37.81
CA GLU A 397 -28.61 -2.58 37.17
C GLU A 397 -28.13 -2.30 35.74
N GLY A 398 -26.82 -2.34 35.50
CA GLY A 398 -26.24 -2.25 34.16
C GLY A 398 -26.66 -3.42 33.27
N GLN A 399 -26.61 -4.65 33.80
CA GLN A 399 -27.04 -5.84 33.07
C GLN A 399 -28.54 -5.79 32.74
N SER A 400 -29.38 -5.39 33.71
CA SER A 400 -30.82 -5.24 33.50
C SER A 400 -31.16 -4.17 32.47
N LEU A 401 -30.48 -3.02 32.49
CA LEU A 401 -30.70 -1.98 31.48
C LEU A 401 -30.24 -2.43 30.09
N TYR A 402 -29.11 -3.15 30.00
CA TYR A 402 -28.61 -3.67 28.74
C TYR A 402 -29.59 -4.64 28.09
N GLU A 403 -30.13 -5.60 28.86
CA GLU A 403 -31.16 -6.52 28.37
C GLU A 403 -32.42 -5.77 27.92
N GLY A 404 -32.83 -4.74 28.68
CA GLY A 404 -33.98 -3.89 28.33
C GLY A 404 -33.77 -3.09 27.03
N VAL A 405 -32.57 -2.54 26.83
CA VAL A 405 -32.22 -1.78 25.62
C VAL A 405 -32.11 -2.69 24.41
N VAL A 406 -31.39 -3.81 24.52
CA VAL A 406 -31.21 -4.78 23.43
C VAL A 406 -32.54 -5.42 23.05
N GLY A 407 -33.39 -5.75 24.03
CA GLY A 407 -34.71 -6.33 23.79
C GLY A 407 -35.66 -5.42 22.98
N ARG A 408 -35.46 -4.10 23.05
CA ARG A 408 -36.24 -3.11 22.27
C ARG A 408 -35.70 -2.88 20.86
N LYS A 409 -34.50 -3.37 20.53
CA LYS A 409 -33.96 -3.26 19.18
C LYS A 409 -34.77 -4.15 18.20
N PRO A 410 -35.01 -3.65 16.96
CA PRO A 410 -35.56 -4.46 15.89
C PRO A 410 -34.77 -5.76 15.70
N GLU A 411 -35.48 -6.85 15.44
CA GLU A 411 -34.90 -8.20 15.39
C GLU A 411 -33.71 -8.31 14.44
N PHE A 412 -33.80 -7.67 13.27
CA PHE A 412 -32.75 -7.71 12.24
C PHE A 412 -31.44 -6.99 12.60
N ILE A 413 -31.40 -6.17 13.67
CA ILE A 413 -30.17 -5.50 14.15
C ILE A 413 -29.78 -5.91 15.57
N ARG A 414 -30.56 -6.78 16.22
CA ARG A 414 -30.42 -7.05 17.66
C ARG A 414 -29.05 -7.63 18.02
N ASP A 415 -28.55 -8.58 17.24
CA ASP A 415 -27.27 -9.25 17.51
C ASP A 415 -26.07 -8.31 17.32
N MET A 416 -26.13 -7.46 16.30
CA MET A 416 -25.13 -6.42 16.03
C MET A 416 -25.13 -5.38 17.16
N ALA A 417 -26.30 -4.80 17.46
CA ALA A 417 -26.44 -3.79 18.50
C ALA A 417 -26.08 -4.35 19.89
N SER A 418 -26.41 -5.62 20.17
CA SER A 418 -26.04 -6.33 21.39
C SER A 418 -24.52 -6.35 21.61
N THR A 419 -23.77 -6.67 20.55
CA THR A 419 -22.30 -6.72 20.58
C THR A 419 -21.69 -5.33 20.73
N GLU A 420 -22.15 -4.37 19.92
CA GLU A 420 -21.60 -3.01 19.91
C GLU A 420 -21.85 -2.26 21.23
N ILE A 421 -23.08 -2.33 21.77
CA ILE A 421 -23.45 -1.68 23.03
C ILE A 421 -22.67 -2.29 24.20
N ARG A 422 -22.51 -3.62 24.22
CA ARG A 422 -21.74 -4.32 25.26
C ARG A 422 -20.28 -3.86 25.26
N LYS A 423 -19.62 -3.91 24.10
CA LYS A 423 -18.23 -3.50 23.95
C LYS A 423 -18.04 -2.03 24.33
N LYS A 424 -18.91 -1.13 23.85
CA LYS A 424 -18.83 0.30 24.16
C LYS A 424 -19.06 0.59 25.65
N ALA A 425 -19.96 -0.13 26.32
CA ALA A 425 -20.18 0.01 27.76
C ALA A 425 -18.95 -0.43 28.57
N GLU A 426 -18.29 -1.52 28.16
CA GLU A 426 -17.05 -2.01 28.78
C GLU A 426 -15.88 -1.05 28.56
N GLU A 427 -15.77 -0.44 27.37
CA GLU A 427 -14.81 0.63 27.08
C GLU A 427 -15.02 1.86 27.97
N LEU A 428 -16.28 2.30 28.16
CA LEU A 428 -16.61 3.43 29.03
C LEU A 428 -16.27 3.14 30.51
N ALA A 429 -16.55 1.93 30.98
CA ALA A 429 -16.20 1.46 32.32
C ALA A 429 -14.68 1.29 32.54
N ALA A 430 -13.93 1.00 31.47
CA ALA A 430 -12.48 1.01 31.52
C ALA A 430 -11.93 2.44 31.57
N ALA A 431 -12.48 3.36 30.75
CA ALA A 431 -12.06 4.75 30.67
C ALA A 431 -12.35 5.54 31.96
N ASN A 432 -13.43 5.22 32.67
CA ASN A 432 -13.79 5.85 33.95
C ASN A 432 -13.04 5.23 35.16
N GLY A 433 -12.18 4.23 34.92
CA GLY A 433 -11.33 3.60 35.94
C GLY A 433 -12.07 2.73 36.96
N THR A 434 -13.36 2.48 36.77
CA THR A 434 -14.18 1.70 37.72
C THR A 434 -14.00 0.19 37.55
N GLY A 435 -13.70 -0.27 36.32
CA GLY A 435 -13.66 -1.70 35.99
C GLY A 435 -15.01 -2.41 36.17
N GLN A 436 -16.09 -1.63 36.33
CA GLN A 436 -17.45 -2.13 36.55
C GLN A 436 -18.44 -1.39 35.66
N VAL A 437 -19.16 -2.12 34.80
CA VAL A 437 -20.18 -1.52 33.91
C VAL A 437 -21.39 -1.10 34.74
N SER A 438 -21.56 0.21 34.85
CA SER A 438 -22.68 0.84 35.52
C SER A 438 -23.89 0.95 34.58
N ARG A 439 -25.04 1.27 35.17
CA ARG A 439 -26.25 1.63 34.43
C ARG A 439 -26.03 2.84 33.51
N TYR A 440 -25.19 3.79 33.91
CA TYR A 440 -24.87 4.97 33.10
C TYR A 440 -24.03 4.63 31.86
N ASP A 441 -23.03 3.75 32.02
CA ASP A 441 -22.16 3.34 30.91
C ASP A 441 -22.96 2.65 29.80
N VAL A 442 -23.95 1.82 30.16
CA VAL A 442 -24.87 1.18 29.20
C VAL A 442 -25.77 2.19 28.50
N ALA A 443 -26.30 3.17 29.23
CA ALA A 443 -27.14 4.22 28.65
C ALA A 443 -26.37 5.07 27.64
N LYS A 444 -25.16 5.50 28.02
CA LYS A 444 -24.26 6.25 27.16
C LYS A 444 -23.80 5.44 25.94
N ALA A 445 -23.46 4.17 26.13
CA ALA A 445 -23.12 3.26 25.04
C ALA A 445 -24.26 3.10 24.03
N ASN A 446 -25.51 2.93 24.50
CA ASN A 446 -26.67 2.84 23.62
C ASN A 446 -26.85 4.08 22.74
N VAL A 447 -26.67 5.28 23.30
CA VAL A 447 -26.78 6.54 22.55
C VAL A 447 -25.63 6.67 21.54
N LEU A 448 -24.40 6.41 21.95
CA LEU A 448 -23.21 6.51 21.09
C LEU A 448 -23.22 5.50 19.94
N CYS A 449 -23.72 4.28 20.18
CA CYS A 449 -23.88 3.24 19.15
C CYS A 449 -25.13 3.45 18.27
N THR A 450 -25.97 4.46 18.55
CA THR A 450 -27.11 4.80 17.72
C THR A 450 -26.72 5.93 16.75
N PRO A 451 -26.99 5.82 15.43
CA PRO A 451 -26.71 6.90 14.48
C PRO A 451 -27.41 8.19 14.89
N ALA A 452 -26.79 9.34 14.62
CA ALA A 452 -27.24 10.65 15.09
C ALA A 452 -28.74 10.90 14.86
N ASP A 453 -29.23 10.59 13.65
CA ASP A 453 -30.63 10.76 13.24
C ASP A 453 -31.64 9.96 14.11
N PHE A 454 -31.17 8.94 14.82
CA PHE A 454 -31.99 8.05 15.63
C PHE A 454 -31.74 8.14 17.13
N ARG A 455 -30.83 9.01 17.60
CA ARG A 455 -30.49 9.11 19.03
C ARG A 455 -31.66 9.56 19.89
N MET A 456 -32.57 10.35 19.35
CA MET A 456 -33.82 10.72 20.03
C MET A 456 -34.66 9.48 20.40
N PHE A 457 -34.72 8.46 19.54
CA PHE A 457 -35.42 7.22 19.87
C PHE A 457 -34.68 6.41 20.94
N ALA A 458 -33.34 6.39 20.89
CA ALA A 458 -32.53 5.75 21.93
C ALA A 458 -32.75 6.40 23.31
N LEU A 459 -32.84 7.73 23.38
CA LEU A 459 -33.14 8.48 24.60
C LEU A 459 -34.58 8.21 25.09
N MET A 460 -35.56 8.14 24.19
CA MET A 460 -36.94 7.76 24.55
C MET A 460 -37.03 6.34 25.12
N ASP A 461 -36.31 5.39 24.53
CA ASP A 461 -36.25 4.02 25.04
C ASP A 461 -35.65 3.98 26.44
N LEU A 462 -34.56 4.71 26.69
CA LEU A 462 -33.95 4.83 28.02
C LEU A 462 -34.91 5.40 29.06
N ARG A 463 -35.65 6.46 28.74
CA ARG A 463 -36.69 7.02 29.62
C ARG A 463 -37.78 6.01 29.95
N SER A 464 -38.21 5.24 28.95
CA SER A 464 -39.23 4.19 29.14
C SER A 464 -38.73 2.98 29.96
N LEU A 465 -37.41 2.82 30.07
CA LEU A 465 -36.73 1.87 30.95
C LEU A 465 -36.38 2.50 32.32
N GLY A 466 -36.94 3.68 32.62
CA GLY A 466 -36.79 4.37 33.89
C GLY A 466 -35.38 4.94 34.13
N PHE A 467 -34.63 5.25 33.07
CA PHE A 467 -33.34 5.93 33.15
C PHE A 467 -33.54 7.44 32.98
N ASP A 468 -32.90 8.24 33.83
CA ASP A 468 -32.92 9.70 33.72
C ASP A 468 -31.88 10.14 32.67
N THR A 469 -32.36 10.74 31.57
CA THR A 469 -31.52 11.12 30.44
C THR A 469 -30.98 12.54 30.52
N ALA A 470 -31.27 13.31 31.58
CA ALA A 470 -30.94 14.73 31.64
C ALA A 470 -29.46 15.06 31.32
N GLU A 471 -28.54 14.21 31.79
CA GLU A 471 -27.10 14.37 31.51
C GLU A 471 -26.75 14.02 30.06
N LEU A 472 -27.34 12.97 29.48
CA LEU A 472 -27.12 12.57 28.09
C LEU A 472 -27.75 13.56 27.10
N ASP A 473 -28.91 14.13 27.46
CA ASP A 473 -29.61 15.17 26.69
C ASP A 473 -28.76 16.45 26.60
N ALA A 474 -28.04 16.79 27.68
CA ALA A 474 -27.14 17.93 27.71
C ALA A 474 -25.85 17.69 26.89
N GLU A 475 -25.31 16.46 26.90
CA GLU A 475 -24.16 16.08 26.09
C GLU A 475 -24.47 16.11 24.57
N GLU A 476 -25.67 15.67 24.16
CA GLU A 476 -26.11 15.71 22.75
C GLU A 476 -26.44 17.12 22.24
N ALA A 477 -26.80 18.07 23.11
CA ALA A 477 -27.07 19.45 22.71
C ALA A 477 -25.81 20.27 22.40
N VAL A 478 -24.62 19.74 22.73
CA VAL A 478 -23.33 20.44 22.63
C VAL A 478 -22.44 19.86 21.50
N GLY A 479 -22.72 18.64 21.03
CA GLY A 479 -22.03 17.97 19.92
C GLY A 479 -22.78 18.09 18.59
#